data_AF-P83563-F1
#
_entry.id   AF-P83563-F1
#
_cell.length_a   1.000
_cell.length_b   1.000
_cell.length_c   1.000
_cell.angle_alpha   90.00
_cell.angle_beta   90.00
_cell.angle_gamma   90.00
#
_symmetry.space_group_name_H-M   'P 1'
#
loop_
_entity.id
_entity.type
_entity.pdbx_description
1 polymer ?
#
loop_
_entity_poly.entity_id
_entity_poly.type
_entity_poly.pdbx_seq_one_letter_code
_entity_poly.pdbx_strand_id
1 'polypeptide(L)'
;MSRLVLASFLLLAIFSMLVGGFGGFGGFGGLGGRGKCPSNEIFSRCDGRCQRFCPNVVPKPLCIKICAPGCVCRLGYLRNKKKVCVPRSKCG
;
A
#
# COMPACT_ATOMS: atom_id res chain seq x y z
N MET A 1 29.76 -38.98 -1.68
CA MET A 1 28.72 -37.93 -1.67
C MET A 1 27.80 -38.20 -2.85
N SER A 2 26.68 -38.89 -2.61
CA SER A 2 25.90 -39.55 -3.66
C SER A 2 25.36 -38.53 -4.65
N ARG A 3 25.48 -38.81 -5.97
CA ARG A 3 24.90 -38.01 -7.05
C ARG A 3 23.42 -37.68 -6.82
N LEU A 4 22.72 -38.54 -6.08
CA LEU A 4 21.34 -38.35 -5.58
C LEU A 4 21.18 -37.10 -4.70
N VAL A 5 22.13 -36.82 -3.79
CA VAL A 5 22.08 -35.64 -2.90
C VAL A 5 22.24 -34.37 -3.71
N LEU A 6 23.21 -34.33 -4.63
CA LEU A 6 23.39 -33.20 -5.55
C LEU A 6 22.16 -32.98 -6.44
N ALA A 7 21.56 -34.04 -6.98
CA ALA A 7 20.34 -33.96 -7.77
C ALA A 7 19.16 -33.41 -6.96
N SER A 8 18.96 -33.87 -5.71
CA SER A 8 17.92 -33.32 -4.82
C SER A 8 18.13 -31.85 -4.50
N PHE A 9 19.35 -31.40 -4.22
CA PHE A 9 19.64 -29.97 -3.99
C PHE A 9 19.35 -29.12 -5.23
N LEU A 10 19.73 -29.60 -6.42
CA LEU A 10 19.44 -28.90 -7.68
C LEU A 10 17.92 -28.83 -7.95
N LEU A 11 17.19 -29.91 -7.73
CA LEU A 11 15.72 -29.93 -7.89
C LEU A 11 15.03 -28.99 -6.90
N LEU A 12 15.44 -28.97 -5.64
CA LEU A 12 14.93 -28.04 -4.64
C LEU A 12 15.25 -26.58 -5.01
N ALA A 13 16.47 -26.29 -5.47
CA ALA A 13 16.84 -24.94 -5.91
C ALA A 13 16.02 -24.48 -7.13
N ILE A 14 15.79 -25.37 -8.10
CA ILE A 14 14.94 -25.08 -9.28
C ILE A 14 13.48 -24.88 -8.84
N PHE A 15 12.96 -25.69 -7.92
CA PHE A 15 11.62 -25.54 -7.37
C PHE A 15 11.48 -24.23 -6.60
N SER A 16 12.48 -23.83 -5.81
CA SER A 16 12.52 -22.53 -5.15
C SER A 16 12.62 -21.37 -6.15
N MET A 17 13.26 -21.53 -7.30
CA MET A 17 13.28 -20.51 -8.36
C MET A 17 11.98 -20.45 -9.17
N LEU A 18 11.24 -21.55 -9.30
CA LEU A 18 9.94 -21.57 -9.97
C LEU A 18 8.80 -21.11 -9.05
N VAL A 19 8.79 -21.54 -7.79
CA VAL A 19 7.79 -21.15 -6.78
C VAL A 19 8.15 -19.80 -6.15
N GLY A 20 9.44 -19.56 -5.88
CA GLY A 20 9.98 -18.29 -5.40
C GLY A 20 10.38 -17.31 -6.52
N GLY A 21 10.21 -17.68 -7.79
CA GLY A 21 10.26 -16.79 -8.95
C GLY A 21 9.14 -15.74 -8.99
N PHE A 22 8.30 -15.75 -7.95
CA PHE A 22 7.35 -14.71 -7.58
C PHE A 22 7.75 -14.04 -6.23
N GLY A 23 9.04 -13.83 -5.99
CA GLY A 23 9.50 -13.46 -4.65
C GLY A 23 10.89 -12.86 -4.57
N GLY A 24 11.21 -11.93 -5.48
CA GLY A 24 12.32 -11.01 -5.27
C GLY A 24 12.13 -10.27 -3.95
N PHE A 25 13.09 -10.44 -3.06
CA PHE A 25 13.23 -9.85 -1.74
C PHE A 25 13.31 -8.31 -1.86
N GLY A 26 12.15 -7.65 -2.00
CA GLY A 26 12.01 -6.19 -1.99
C GLY A 26 11.60 -5.70 -0.61
N GLY A 27 12.58 -5.43 0.25
CA GLY A 27 12.39 -4.69 1.49
C GLY A 27 11.87 -3.26 1.23
N PHE A 28 11.10 -2.72 2.19
CA PHE A 28 10.65 -1.32 2.26
C PHE A 28 10.07 -0.71 0.97
N GLY A 29 8.80 -1.01 0.65
CA GLY A 29 7.97 -0.20 -0.24
C GLY A 29 7.55 1.13 0.39
N GLY A 30 8.53 1.99 0.68
CA GLY A 30 8.34 3.40 0.97
C GLY A 30 8.30 4.23 -0.33
N LEU A 31 7.51 5.31 -0.29
CA LEU A 31 7.32 6.35 -1.31
C LEU A 31 6.44 5.98 -2.52
N GLY A 32 5.21 6.51 -2.48
CA GLY A 32 4.24 6.49 -3.57
C GLY A 32 4.82 6.96 -4.90
N GLY A 33 4.97 6.01 -5.81
CA GLY A 33 5.30 6.21 -7.21
C GLY A 33 4.07 6.61 -8.03
N ARG A 34 4.17 7.80 -8.62
CA ARG A 34 3.44 8.34 -9.79
C ARG A 34 2.29 7.47 -10.34
N GLY A 35 1.06 7.84 -9.98
CA GLY A 35 -0.12 7.63 -10.84
C GLY A 35 -1.13 6.55 -10.44
N LYS A 36 -0.86 5.70 -9.44
CA LYS A 36 -1.85 4.72 -8.95
C LYS A 36 -2.11 4.92 -7.46
N CYS A 37 -3.32 5.34 -7.13
CA CYS A 37 -3.77 5.42 -5.74
C CYS A 37 -4.06 4.02 -5.19
N PRO A 38 -3.84 3.79 -3.89
CA PRO A 38 -4.16 2.52 -3.25
C PRO A 38 -5.68 2.27 -3.28
N SER A 39 -6.08 1.05 -2.91
CA SER A 39 -7.49 0.67 -2.85
C SER A 39 -8.30 1.68 -2.03
N ASN A 40 -9.50 2.02 -2.52
CA ASN A 40 -10.42 3.00 -1.94
C ASN A 40 -9.96 4.47 -1.98
N GLU A 41 -8.95 4.79 -2.80
CA GLU A 41 -8.52 6.15 -3.07
C GLU A 41 -8.73 6.53 -4.55
N ILE A 42 -8.86 7.83 -4.82
CA ILE A 42 -8.93 8.45 -6.15
C ILE A 42 -7.84 9.53 -6.20
N PHE A 43 -7.18 9.66 -7.35
CA PHE A 43 -6.24 10.74 -7.57
C PHE A 43 -6.99 12.06 -7.77
N SER A 44 -6.79 13.02 -6.88
CA SER A 44 -7.25 14.40 -7.08
C SER A 44 -6.07 15.29 -7.41
N ARG A 45 -6.28 16.27 -8.30
CA ARG A 45 -5.27 17.27 -8.67
C ARG A 45 -5.09 18.35 -7.60
N CYS A 46 -6.05 18.51 -6.69
CA CYS A 46 -6.09 19.64 -5.78
C CYS A 46 -6.38 19.26 -4.32
N ASP A 47 -7.03 18.11 -4.09
CA ASP A 47 -7.54 17.74 -2.76
C ASP A 47 -6.56 16.89 -1.95
N GLY A 48 -5.32 16.70 -2.43
CA GLY A 48 -4.33 15.83 -1.79
C GLY A 48 -4.06 16.18 -0.33
N ARG A 49 -4.20 17.46 0.06
CA ARG A 49 -4.02 17.96 1.44
C ARG A 49 -5.31 17.96 2.27
N CYS A 50 -6.47 18.08 1.64
CA CYS A 50 -7.76 18.24 2.32
C CYS A 50 -8.55 16.93 2.37
N GLN A 51 -7.91 15.88 2.90
CA GLN A 51 -8.53 14.56 2.99
C GLN A 51 -9.52 14.47 4.16
N ARG A 52 -10.50 13.60 4.03
CA ARG A 52 -11.47 13.32 5.12
C ARG A 52 -10.92 12.20 6.01
N PHE A 53 -10.80 12.48 7.31
CA PHE A 53 -10.28 11.53 8.31
C PHE A 53 -11.41 10.98 9.18
N CYS A 54 -11.21 9.80 9.75
CA CYS A 54 -12.09 9.27 10.78
C CYS A 54 -12.10 10.20 12.02
N PRO A 55 -13.22 10.29 12.76
CA PRO A 55 -13.35 11.22 13.89
C PRO A 55 -12.35 10.95 15.03
N ASN A 56 -11.90 9.70 15.15
CA ASN A 56 -10.89 9.24 16.11
C ASN A 56 -9.45 9.64 15.75
N VAL A 57 -9.20 10.21 14.56
CA VAL A 57 -7.87 10.67 14.14
C VAL A 57 -7.60 12.06 14.72
N VAL A 58 -6.67 12.10 15.66
CA VAL A 58 -6.16 13.31 16.32
C VAL A 58 -4.63 13.33 16.17
N PRO A 59 -4.02 14.44 15.74
CA PRO A 59 -4.65 15.69 15.30
C PRO A 59 -5.29 15.53 13.91
N LYS A 60 -6.40 16.26 13.67
CA LYS A 60 -6.94 16.41 12.32
C LYS A 60 -5.98 17.31 11.53
N PRO A 61 -5.45 16.88 10.38
CA PRO A 61 -4.58 17.74 9.60
C PRO A 61 -5.35 18.96 9.13
N LEU A 62 -4.70 20.13 9.22
CA LEU A 62 -5.26 21.38 8.74
C LEU A 62 -5.43 21.29 7.23
N CYS A 63 -6.67 21.46 6.76
CA CYS A 63 -6.96 21.70 5.36
C CYS A 63 -6.62 23.16 5.05
N ILE A 64 -5.35 23.41 4.75
CA ILE A 64 -4.93 24.66 4.11
C ILE A 64 -5.50 24.67 2.69
N LYS A 65 -6.08 25.80 2.26
CA LYS A 65 -6.61 25.99 0.89
C LYS A 65 -5.48 26.10 -0.15
N ILE A 66 -4.48 25.23 -0.06
CA ILE A 66 -3.38 25.11 -1.00
C ILE A 66 -3.65 23.87 -1.84
N CYS A 67 -3.81 24.09 -3.14
CA CYS A 67 -4.00 23.04 -4.11
C CYS A 67 -2.77 22.13 -4.14
N ALA A 68 -2.93 20.85 -3.83
CA ALA A 68 -1.87 19.88 -4.04
C ALA A 68 -2.42 18.58 -4.64
N PRO A 69 -1.75 18.02 -5.67
CA PRO A 69 -2.12 16.73 -6.22
C PRO A 69 -1.83 15.61 -5.21
N GLY A 70 -2.71 14.62 -5.15
CA GLY A 70 -2.54 13.47 -4.27
C GLY A 70 -3.73 12.52 -4.28
N CYS A 71 -3.55 11.37 -3.65
CA CYS A 71 -4.61 10.38 -3.47
C CYS A 71 -5.52 10.76 -2.29
N VAL A 72 -6.82 10.74 -2.54
CA VAL A 72 -7.86 11.08 -1.57
C VAL A 72 -8.84 9.92 -1.43
N CYS A 73 -9.38 9.72 -0.23
CA CYS A 73 -10.40 8.69 -0.02
C CYS A 73 -11.61 8.94 -0.93
N ARG A 74 -12.14 7.86 -1.51
CA ARG A 74 -13.40 7.89 -2.26
C ARG A 74 -14.54 8.45 -1.41
N LEU A 75 -15.58 8.96 -2.06
CA LEU A 75 -16.78 9.41 -1.36
C LEU A 75 -17.34 8.26 -0.50
N GLY A 76 -17.64 8.53 0.78
CA GLY A 76 -18.08 7.52 1.74
C GLY A 76 -16.95 6.80 2.50
N TYR A 77 -15.69 7.06 2.14
CA TYR A 77 -14.51 6.53 2.83
C TYR A 77 -13.79 7.63 3.60
N LEU A 78 -13.19 7.26 4.73
CA LEU A 78 -12.42 8.13 5.61
C LEU A 78 -11.07 7.49 5.92
N ARG A 79 -10.04 8.33 6.04
CA ARG A 79 -8.70 7.88 6.35
C ARG A 79 -8.56 7.57 7.84
N ASN A 80 -8.18 6.36 8.19
CA ASN A 80 -7.96 5.93 9.58
C ASN A 80 -6.53 6.29 10.06
N LYS A 81 -6.22 5.99 11.33
CA LYS A 81 -4.88 6.18 11.92
C LYS A 81 -3.77 5.39 11.21
N LYS A 82 -4.11 4.28 10.54
CA LYS A 82 -3.21 3.47 9.71
C LYS A 82 -2.99 4.06 8.30
N LYS A 83 -3.50 5.26 8.03
CA LYS A 83 -3.43 5.95 6.73
C LYS A 83 -4.15 5.21 5.59
N VAL A 84 -5.11 4.34 5.91
CA VAL A 84 -5.93 3.58 4.94
C VAL A 84 -7.34 4.18 4.86
N CYS A 85 -7.89 4.30 3.66
CA CYS A 85 -9.28 4.69 3.45
C CYS A 85 -10.23 3.53 3.73
N VAL A 86 -11.01 3.68 4.80
CA VAL A 86 -12.02 2.71 5.24
C VAL A 86 -13.43 3.33 5.12
N PRO A 87 -14.48 2.53 4.91
CA PRO A 87 -15.85 3.02 4.98
C PRO A 87 -16.10 3.75 6.31
N ARG A 88 -16.97 4.77 6.31
CA ARG A 88 -17.32 5.51 7.55
C ARG A 88 -17.72 4.59 8.72
N SER A 89 -18.41 3.49 8.44
CA SER A 89 -18.82 2.46 9.40
C SER A 89 -17.68 1.65 10.00
N LYS A 90 -16.48 1.70 9.42
CA LYS A 90 -15.26 1.04 9.87
C LYS A 90 -14.24 2.02 10.48
N CYS A 91 -14.65 3.27 10.70
CA CYS A 91 -13.87 4.19 11.52
C CYS A 91 -13.92 3.71 12.97
N GLY A 92 -12.87 2.97 13.36
CA GLY A 92 -12.74 2.27 14.63
C GLY A 92 -13.05 3.11 15.85
#